data_AF-A0A366EQ42-F1
#
_entry.id   AF-A0A366EQ42-F1
#
_cell.length_a   1.000
_cell.length_b   1.000
_cell.length_c   1.000
_cell.angle_alpha   90.00
_cell.angle_beta   90.00
_cell.angle_gamma   90.00
#
_symmetry.space_group_name_H-M   'P 1'
#
loop_
_entity.id
_entity.type
_entity.pdbx_description
1 polymer ?
#
loop_
_entity_poly.entity_id
_entity_poly.type
_entity_poly.pdbx_seq_one_letter_code
_entity_poly.pdbx_strand_id
1 'polypeptide(L)'
;MPSIRFSFEHANFDARIDAVLPDTEDALERALGPVASDMADAARNAALAHIRFEGTKPGQYLASIYGGTFRGPGVVGGFVRSGSPLAHLLELGASTPAHDILPKAAAALAFDGSAGQVFASIVHHPGATIPAYPALSPAFDAARGAIAAAIESAAKG
;
A
#
# COMPACT_ATOMS: atom_id res chain seq x y z
N MET A 1 -1.88 2.83 -33.31
CA MET A 1 -2.94 2.89 -32.28
C MET A 1 -2.28 2.60 -30.95
N PRO A 2 -2.39 3.49 -29.95
CA PRO A 2 -1.85 3.22 -28.64
C PRO A 2 -2.56 2.00 -28.03
N SER A 3 -1.80 1.04 -27.51
CA SER A 3 -2.32 -0.14 -26.81
C SER A 3 -2.28 0.09 -25.31
N ILE A 4 -3.37 -0.26 -24.62
CA ILE A 4 -3.44 -0.21 -23.17
C ILE A 4 -3.12 -1.61 -22.63
N ARG A 5 -2.04 -1.74 -21.84
CA ARG A 5 -1.69 -2.98 -21.14
C ARG A 5 -1.80 -2.78 -19.63
N PHE A 6 -2.47 -3.74 -18.98
CA PHE A 6 -2.49 -3.90 -17.54
C PHE A 6 -1.55 -5.06 -17.18
N SER A 7 -0.60 -4.83 -16.28
CA SER A 7 0.29 -5.89 -15.78
C SER A 7 0.10 -6.07 -14.27
N PHE A 8 0.10 -7.33 -13.83
CA PHE A 8 -0.02 -7.75 -12.43
C PHE A 8 1.26 -8.50 -12.05
N GLU A 9 2.30 -7.78 -11.62
CA GLU A 9 3.45 -8.41 -10.98
C GLU A 9 3.80 -7.65 -9.71
N HIS A 10 3.70 -8.34 -8.57
CA HIS A 10 4.12 -7.86 -7.24
C HIS A 10 3.57 -6.49 -6.82
N ALA A 11 2.33 -6.45 -6.33
CA ALA A 11 1.71 -5.28 -5.67
C ALA A 11 1.80 -3.92 -6.41
N ASN A 12 2.19 -3.93 -7.69
CA ASN A 12 2.24 -2.78 -8.57
C ASN A 12 1.19 -2.99 -9.65
N PHE A 13 0.14 -2.18 -9.60
CA PHE A 13 -0.85 -2.11 -10.66
C PHE A 13 -0.43 -1.00 -11.63
N ASP A 14 0.02 -1.40 -12.82
CA ASP A 14 0.41 -0.49 -13.89
C ASP A 14 -0.68 -0.48 -14.98
N ALA A 15 -1.28 0.69 -15.22
CA ALA A 15 -2.01 0.97 -16.46
C ALA A 15 -1.06 1.74 -17.40
N ARG A 16 -0.80 1.20 -18.60
CA ARG A 16 0.15 1.78 -19.55
C ARG A 16 -0.54 2.15 -20.85
N ILE A 17 -0.16 3.28 -21.45
CA ILE A 17 -0.49 3.62 -22.84
C ILE A 17 0.83 3.64 -23.61
N ASP A 18 0.98 2.79 -24.61
CA ASP A 18 2.19 2.78 -25.46
C ASP A 18 2.13 3.91 -26.50
N ALA A 19 3.16 4.75 -26.54
CA ALA A 19 3.39 5.84 -27.49
C ALA A 19 2.31 6.94 -27.48
N VAL A 20 2.54 7.94 -26.61
CA VAL A 20 1.67 9.08 -26.39
C VAL A 20 2.35 10.33 -26.97
N LEU A 21 1.60 11.17 -27.71
CA LEU A 21 2.11 12.48 -28.14
C LEU A 21 2.33 13.37 -26.90
N PRO A 22 3.32 14.29 -26.88
CA PRO A 22 3.63 15.10 -25.70
C PRO A 22 2.40 15.80 -25.09
N ASP A 23 1.52 16.35 -25.92
CA ASP A 23 0.29 17.03 -25.47
C ASP A 23 -0.69 16.07 -24.77
N THR A 24 -0.72 14.81 -25.20
CA THR A 24 -1.55 13.76 -24.62
C THR A 24 -0.95 13.24 -23.30
N GLU A 25 0.37 13.34 -23.09
CA GLU A 25 1.00 13.00 -21.80
C GLU A 25 0.55 13.96 -20.69
N ASP A 26 0.55 15.26 -20.98
CA ASP A 26 0.12 16.29 -20.03
C ASP A 26 -1.39 16.18 -19.72
N ALA A 27 -2.20 15.89 -20.73
CA ALA A 27 -3.64 15.63 -20.54
C ALA A 27 -3.86 14.39 -19.65
N LEU A 28 -3.08 13.34 -19.86
CA LEU A 28 -3.18 12.09 -19.12
C LEU A 28 -2.74 12.25 -17.66
N GLU A 29 -1.63 12.96 -17.42
CA GLU A 29 -1.18 13.25 -16.06
C GLU A 29 -2.22 14.08 -15.29
N ARG A 30 -2.80 15.10 -15.93
CA ARG A 30 -3.87 15.93 -15.33
C ARG A 30 -5.13 15.12 -15.02
N ALA A 31 -5.48 14.17 -15.87
CA ALA A 31 -6.65 13.30 -15.68
C ALA A 31 -6.42 12.23 -14.59
N LEU A 32 -5.20 11.68 -14.50
CA LEU A 32 -4.87 10.61 -13.54
C LEU A 32 -4.59 11.13 -12.13
N GLY A 33 -4.13 12.38 -11.98
CA GLY A 33 -3.80 12.97 -10.68
C GLY A 33 -4.93 12.87 -9.64
N PRO A 34 -6.15 13.37 -9.94
CA PRO A 34 -7.29 13.24 -9.03
C PRO A 34 -7.65 11.78 -8.71
N VAL A 35 -7.63 10.91 -9.72
CA VAL A 35 -7.95 9.48 -9.54
C VAL A 35 -6.97 8.80 -8.59
N ALA A 36 -5.67 9.08 -8.75
CA ALA A 36 -4.64 8.54 -7.85
C ALA A 36 -4.76 9.08 -6.41
N SER A 37 -5.16 10.35 -6.26
CA SER A 37 -5.44 10.94 -4.94
C SER A 37 -6.63 10.27 -4.26
N ASP A 38 -7.75 10.13 -4.98
CA ASP A 38 -8.97 9.50 -4.46
C ASP A 38 -8.72 8.03 -4.08
N MET A 39 -7.93 7.32 -4.88
CA MET A 39 -7.52 5.96 -4.56
C MET A 39 -6.66 5.89 -3.29
N ALA A 40 -5.75 6.84 -3.09
CA ALA A 40 -4.92 6.87 -1.88
C ALA A 40 -5.78 7.12 -0.63
N ASP A 41 -6.79 7.99 -0.73
CA ASP A 41 -7.74 8.24 0.35
C ASP A 41 -8.63 7.03 0.63
N ALA A 42 -9.14 6.37 -0.42
CA ALA A 42 -9.87 5.12 -0.29
C ALA A 42 -9.02 4.03 0.39
N ALA A 43 -7.76 3.89 0.00
CA ALA A 43 -6.83 2.95 0.60
C ALA A 43 -6.56 3.26 2.08
N ARG A 44 -6.39 4.54 2.44
CA ARG A 44 -6.25 4.94 3.85
C ARG A 44 -7.51 4.62 4.65
N ASN A 45 -8.69 4.87 4.09
CA ASN A 45 -9.95 4.58 4.77
C ASN A 45 -10.14 3.07 4.97
N ALA A 46 -9.80 2.24 3.98
CA ALA A 46 -9.82 0.80 4.10
C ALA A 46 -8.83 0.30 5.16
N ALA A 47 -7.58 0.78 5.12
CA ALA A 47 -6.57 0.44 6.13
C ALA A 47 -6.98 0.87 7.55
N LEU A 48 -7.63 2.02 7.70
CA LEU A 48 -8.17 2.49 8.98
C LEU A 48 -9.21 1.52 9.55
N ALA A 49 -10.08 0.96 8.71
CA ALA A 49 -11.11 0.01 9.14
C ALA A 49 -10.51 -1.30 9.72
N HIS A 50 -9.25 -1.62 9.39
CA HIS A 50 -8.56 -2.81 9.88
C HIS A 50 -7.75 -2.58 11.16
N ILE A 51 -7.38 -1.33 11.46
CA ILE A 51 -6.59 -1.02 12.65
C ILE A 51 -7.53 -0.87 13.84
N ARG A 52 -7.42 -1.81 14.79
CA ARG A 52 -8.03 -1.67 16.11
C ARG A 52 -7.07 -0.88 17.01
N PHE A 53 -7.49 0.28 17.48
CA PHE A 53 -6.74 1.09 18.43
C PHE A 53 -7.69 1.63 19.51
N GLU A 54 -7.20 1.72 20.75
CA GLU A 54 -7.85 2.45 21.83
C GLU A 54 -7.10 3.78 22.01
N GLY A 55 -7.74 4.92 21.72
CA GLY A 55 -7.13 6.25 21.88
C GLY A 55 -6.52 6.83 20.60
N THR A 56 -5.23 7.16 20.62
CA THR A 56 -4.60 8.02 19.60
C THR A 56 -4.61 7.40 18.20
N LYS A 57 -4.98 8.24 17.21
CA LYS A 57 -5.10 7.94 15.78
C LYS A 57 -3.85 7.29 15.16
N PRO A 58 -4.03 6.59 14.03
CA PRO A 58 -3.32 5.37 13.72
C PRO A 58 -1.93 5.58 13.11
N GLY A 59 -1.05 4.64 13.46
CA GLY A 59 0.40 4.72 13.34
C GLY A 59 0.99 4.76 11.93
N GLN A 60 2.31 4.61 11.89
CA GLN A 60 3.18 4.81 10.72
C GLN A 60 2.70 4.11 9.44
N TYR A 61 1.96 3.00 9.53
CA TYR A 61 1.38 2.34 8.37
C TYR A 61 0.43 3.24 7.57
N LEU A 62 -0.54 3.90 8.23
CA LEU A 62 -1.51 4.74 7.51
C LEU A 62 -0.88 5.99 6.92
N ALA A 63 0.03 6.63 7.67
CA ALA A 63 0.80 7.76 7.18
C ALA A 63 1.70 7.39 5.99
N SER A 64 2.08 6.11 5.87
CA SER A 64 2.91 5.63 4.77
C SER A 64 2.14 5.36 3.48
N ILE A 65 0.80 5.42 3.47
CA ILE A 65 -0.01 5.22 2.26
C ILE A 65 -0.11 6.53 1.48
N TYR A 66 0.28 6.50 0.21
CA TYR A 66 0.23 7.65 -0.70
C TYR A 66 -0.04 7.20 -2.12
N GLY A 67 -0.52 8.14 -2.93
CA GLY A 67 -0.69 7.97 -4.37
C GLY A 67 -0.09 9.13 -5.14
N GLY A 68 0.00 8.96 -6.46
CA GLY A 68 0.52 9.98 -7.34
C GLY A 68 0.54 9.51 -8.79
N THR A 69 1.17 10.31 -9.64
CA THR A 69 1.44 10.02 -11.05
C THR A 69 2.93 9.81 -11.27
N PHE A 70 3.28 9.09 -12.33
CA PHE A 70 4.65 9.00 -12.82
C PHE A 70 4.68 9.14 -14.33
N ARG A 71 5.80 9.66 -14.83
CA ARG A 71 6.10 9.79 -16.24
C ARG A 71 7.40 9.04 -16.56
N GLY A 72 7.37 8.26 -17.63
CA GLY A 72 8.53 7.58 -18.20
C GLY A 72 8.53 7.74 -19.72
N PRO A 73 9.57 7.25 -20.42
CA PRO A 73 9.64 7.34 -21.88
C PRO A 73 8.41 6.69 -22.56
N GLY A 74 7.51 7.52 -23.08
CA GLY A 74 6.28 7.09 -23.75
C GLY A 74 5.23 6.48 -22.83
N VAL A 75 5.27 6.77 -21.52
CA VAL A 75 4.33 6.23 -20.52
C VAL A 75 3.98 7.29 -19.48
N VAL A 76 2.69 7.43 -19.19
CA VAL A 76 2.19 8.11 -17.98
C VAL A 76 1.28 7.15 -17.25
N GLY A 77 1.42 7.08 -15.92
CA GLY A 77 0.62 6.19 -15.07
C GLY A 77 0.30 6.82 -13.71
N GLY A 78 -0.71 6.25 -13.04
CA GLY A 78 -1.04 6.56 -11.65
C GLY A 78 -0.66 5.39 -10.74
N PHE A 79 -0.42 5.66 -9.46
CA PHE A 79 -0.09 4.63 -8.47
C PHE A 79 -0.69 4.94 -7.10
N VAL A 80 -0.87 3.90 -6.29
CA VAL A 80 -1.06 3.97 -4.84
C VAL A 80 -0.16 2.93 -4.19
N ARG A 81 0.62 3.33 -3.18
CA ARG A 81 1.64 2.50 -2.53
C ARG A 81 1.69 2.79 -1.03
N SER A 82 2.38 1.91 -0.31
CA SER A 82 2.75 2.13 1.08
C SER A 82 4.27 2.08 1.24
N GLY A 83 4.84 3.01 2.00
CA GLY A 83 6.25 2.98 2.41
C GLY A 83 6.54 2.07 3.62
N SER A 84 5.50 1.46 4.22
CA SER A 84 5.68 0.59 5.37
C SER A 84 6.13 -0.81 4.95
N PRO A 85 7.14 -1.40 5.60
CA PRO A 85 7.50 -2.80 5.36
C PRO A 85 6.36 -3.76 5.73
N LEU A 86 5.42 -3.33 6.58
CA LEU A 86 4.25 -4.14 6.96
C LEU A 86 3.19 -4.22 5.86
N ALA A 87 3.25 -3.36 4.85
CA ALA A 87 2.20 -3.30 3.83
C ALA A 87 2.00 -4.64 3.13
N HIS A 88 3.09 -5.32 2.75
CA HIS A 88 2.97 -6.62 2.09
C HIS A 88 2.35 -7.68 3.00
N LEU A 89 2.68 -7.66 4.31
CA LEU A 89 2.17 -8.60 5.30
C LEU A 89 0.68 -8.38 5.52
N LEU A 90 0.24 -7.12 5.53
CA LEU A 90 -1.16 -6.77 5.72
C LEU A 90 -1.96 -7.02 4.44
N GLU A 91 -1.42 -6.74 3.25
CA GLU A 91 -2.15 -6.97 2.00
C GLU A 91 -2.34 -8.45 1.68
N LEU A 92 -1.34 -9.29 1.96
CA LEU A 92 -1.33 -10.69 1.53
C LEU A 92 -1.50 -11.68 2.68
N GLY A 93 -1.46 -11.19 3.93
CA GLY A 93 -1.29 -12.05 5.10
C GLY A 93 0.12 -12.60 5.19
N ALA A 94 0.36 -13.40 6.23
CA ALA A 94 1.62 -14.12 6.40
C ALA A 94 1.45 -15.33 7.32
N SER A 95 2.39 -16.27 7.20
CA SER A 95 2.58 -17.31 8.22
C SER A 95 4.00 -17.22 8.73
N THR A 96 4.13 -17.15 10.06
CA THR A 96 5.41 -17.16 10.75
C THR A 96 5.58 -18.50 11.44
N PRO A 97 6.69 -19.22 11.21
CA PRO A 97 6.97 -20.46 11.92
C PRO A 97 7.26 -20.19 13.40
N ALA A 98 7.21 -21.25 14.21
CA ALA A 98 7.71 -21.19 15.57
C ALA A 98 9.20 -20.81 15.58
N HIS A 99 9.58 -19.88 16.45
CA HIS A 99 10.96 -19.42 16.57
C HIS A 99 11.20 -18.75 17.92
N ASP A 100 12.47 -18.65 18.29
CA ASP A 100 12.89 -17.94 19.50
C ASP A 100 13.18 -16.49 19.16
N ILE A 101 12.61 -15.58 19.96
CA ILE A 101 12.90 -14.15 19.89
C ILE A 101 13.98 -13.87 20.93
N LEU A 102 15.16 -13.48 20.45
CA LEU A 102 16.30 -13.08 21.26
C LEU A 102 16.35 -11.54 21.36
N PRO A 103 16.57 -10.96 22.55
CA PRO A 103 16.67 -9.51 22.71
C PRO A 103 17.93 -9.00 22.01
N LYS A 104 17.76 -8.18 20.97
CA LYS A 104 18.86 -7.37 20.40
C LYS A 104 19.14 -6.11 21.23
N ALA A 105 18.14 -5.64 21.98
CA ALA A 105 18.25 -4.59 22.99
C ALA A 105 17.40 -5.02 24.20
N ALA A 106 17.96 -4.97 25.41
CA ALA A 106 17.31 -5.51 26.62
C ALA A 106 15.90 -4.94 26.85
N ALA A 107 15.69 -3.66 26.55
CA ALA A 107 14.40 -2.97 26.73
C ALA A 107 13.24 -3.54 25.90
N ALA A 108 13.52 -4.27 24.81
CA ALA A 108 12.47 -4.81 23.94
C ALA A 108 11.67 -5.96 24.59
N LEU A 109 12.21 -6.59 25.64
CA LEU A 109 11.59 -7.70 26.37
C LEU A 109 11.44 -7.36 27.86
N ALA A 110 11.14 -6.10 28.16
CA ALA A 110 10.88 -5.64 29.51
C ALA A 110 9.42 -5.92 29.92
N PHE A 111 9.22 -6.45 31.11
CA PHE A 111 7.91 -6.73 31.69
C PHE A 111 7.88 -6.21 33.12
N ASP A 112 6.71 -5.73 33.56
CA ASP A 112 6.51 -5.36 34.96
C ASP A 112 6.21 -6.61 35.78
N GLY A 113 7.11 -6.94 36.71
CA GLY A 113 6.94 -8.04 37.66
C GLY A 113 6.76 -7.55 39.09
N SER A 114 6.45 -8.46 40.01
CA SER A 114 6.28 -8.15 41.45
C SER A 114 7.55 -7.62 42.14
N ALA A 115 8.72 -7.79 41.52
CA ALA A 115 10.01 -7.29 41.99
C ALA A 115 10.54 -6.08 41.18
N GLY A 116 9.70 -5.46 40.34
CA GLY A 116 10.09 -4.40 39.41
C GLY A 116 10.19 -4.89 37.97
N GLN A 117 10.85 -4.09 37.11
CA GLN A 117 11.00 -4.42 35.69
C GLN A 117 11.95 -5.61 35.50
N VAL A 118 11.46 -6.68 34.87
CA VAL A 118 12.21 -7.90 34.53
C VAL A 118 12.37 -8.02 33.02
N PHE A 119 13.45 -8.62 32.56
CA PHE A 119 13.75 -8.77 31.14
C PHE A 119 13.81 -10.24 30.75
N ALA A 120 13.07 -10.65 29.72
CA ALA A 120 13.18 -12.01 29.21
C ALA A 120 14.46 -12.17 28.37
N SER A 121 15.22 -13.24 28.64
CA SER A 121 16.40 -13.59 27.84
C SER A 121 16.03 -14.23 26.51
N ILE A 122 14.90 -14.94 26.46
CA ILE A 122 14.35 -15.62 25.28
C ILE A 122 12.81 -15.60 25.40
N VAL A 123 12.12 -15.36 24.28
CA VAL A 123 10.67 -15.60 24.16
C VAL A 123 10.43 -16.66 23.08
N HIS A 124 9.78 -17.76 23.46
CA HIS A 124 9.38 -18.82 22.53
C HIS A 124 8.09 -18.41 21.81
N HIS A 125 8.21 -18.02 20.54
CA HIS A 125 7.06 -17.70 19.71
C HIS A 125 6.53 -18.99 19.06
N PRO A 126 5.26 -19.39 19.28
CA PRO A 126 4.72 -20.65 18.76
C PRO A 126 4.48 -20.63 17.23
N GLY A 127 4.74 -19.50 16.58
CA GLY A 127 4.31 -19.23 15.22
C GLY A 127 2.94 -18.58 15.21
N ALA A 128 2.61 -17.95 14.10
CA ALA A 128 1.33 -17.27 13.94
C ALA A 128 0.94 -17.19 12.46
N THR A 129 -0.36 -17.32 12.21
CA THR A 129 -0.96 -16.99 10.92
C THR A 129 -1.59 -15.61 11.04
N ILE A 130 -1.07 -14.68 10.26
CA ILE A 130 -1.57 -13.32 10.14
C ILE A 130 -2.53 -13.32 8.94
N PRO A 131 -3.84 -13.07 9.15
CA PRO A 131 -4.78 -12.97 8.04
C PRO A 131 -4.50 -11.72 7.19
N ALA A 132 -4.91 -11.76 5.93
CA ALA A 132 -4.85 -10.61 5.05
C ALA A 132 -5.91 -9.55 5.41
N TYR A 133 -5.53 -8.29 5.32
CA TYR A 133 -6.31 -7.08 5.53
C TYR A 133 -6.09 -6.12 4.36
N PRO A 134 -6.55 -6.49 3.16
CA PRO A 134 -6.21 -5.75 1.95
C PRO A 134 -6.88 -4.37 1.94
N ALA A 135 -6.07 -3.34 1.76
CA ALA A 135 -6.49 -1.94 1.69
C ALA A 135 -6.10 -1.29 0.36
N LEU A 136 -4.93 -1.66 -0.19
CA LEU A 136 -4.44 -1.12 -1.46
C LEU A 136 -5.18 -1.74 -2.66
N SER A 137 -5.28 -3.08 -2.69
CA SER A 137 -5.89 -3.78 -3.83
C SER A 137 -7.37 -3.42 -4.06
N PRO A 138 -8.22 -3.36 -3.01
CA PRO A 138 -9.63 -3.00 -3.19
C PRO A 138 -9.82 -1.55 -3.66
N ALA A 139 -8.98 -0.62 -3.21
CA ALA A 139 -9.02 0.76 -3.67
C ALA A 139 -8.72 0.85 -5.18
N PHE A 140 -7.80 0.03 -5.67
CA PHE A 140 -7.52 -0.06 -7.10
C PHE A 140 -8.68 -0.63 -7.89
N ASP A 141 -9.25 -1.76 -7.44
CA ASP A 141 -10.36 -2.40 -8.15
C ASP A 141 -11.59 -1.49 -8.22
N ALA A 142 -11.88 -0.74 -7.16
CA ALA A 142 -12.95 0.25 -7.15
C ALA A 142 -12.72 1.41 -8.15
N ALA A 143 -11.47 1.83 -8.33
CA ALA A 143 -11.13 2.96 -9.21
C ALA A 143 -10.92 2.55 -10.68
N ARG A 144 -10.93 1.26 -11.01
CA ARG A 144 -10.65 0.75 -12.37
C ARG A 144 -11.47 1.44 -13.47
N GLY A 145 -12.76 1.69 -13.21
CA GLY A 145 -13.62 2.40 -14.16
C GLY A 145 -13.25 3.87 -14.34
N ALA A 146 -12.90 4.56 -13.24
CA ALA A 146 -12.47 5.95 -13.26
C ALA A 146 -11.12 6.12 -13.99
N ILE A 147 -10.19 5.17 -13.81
CA ILE A 147 -8.91 5.13 -14.54
C ILE A 147 -9.16 4.99 -16.04
N ALA A 148 -10.02 4.05 -16.44
CA ALA A 148 -10.34 3.85 -17.86
C ALA A 148 -10.98 5.11 -18.49
N ALA A 149 -11.90 5.75 -17.77
CA ALA A 149 -12.54 6.99 -18.21
C ALA A 149 -11.54 8.17 -18.31
N ALA A 150 -10.61 8.28 -17.35
CA ALA A 150 -9.56 9.31 -17.37
C ALA A 150 -8.63 9.13 -18.58
N ILE A 151 -8.25 7.89 -18.89
CA ILE A 151 -7.46 7.54 -20.08
C ILE A 151 -8.21 7.90 -21.36
N GLU A 152 -9.48 7.51 -21.47
CA GLU A 152 -10.28 7.80 -22.66
C GLU A 152 -10.49 9.32 -22.87
N SER A 153 -10.73 10.06 -21.79
CA SER A 153 -10.86 11.52 -21.83
C SER A 153 -9.55 12.18 -22.29
N ALA A 154 -8.40 11.70 -21.82
CA ALA A 154 -7.10 12.23 -22.20
C ALA A 154 -6.75 11.93 -23.66
N ALA A 155 -7.17 10.79 -24.20
CA ALA A 155 -6.93 10.40 -25.59
C ALA A 155 -7.83 11.15 -26.62
N LYS A 156 -8.91 11.80 -26.18
CA LYS A 156 -9.84 12.56 -27.03
C LYS A 156 -9.56 14.07 -27.05
N GLY A 157 -8.79 14.57 -26.07
CA GLY A 157 -8.36 15.97 -25.98
C GLY A 157 -7.08 16.22 -26.77
#